data_AF-A0A437PFU8-F1
#
_entry.id   AF-A0A437PFU8-F1
#
_cell.length_a   1.000
_cell.length_b   1.000
_cell.length_c   1.000
_cell.angle_alpha   90.00
_cell.angle_beta   90.00
_cell.angle_gamma   90.00
#
_symmetry.space_group_name_H-M   'P 1'
#
loop_
_entity.id
_entity.type
_entity.pdbx_description
1 polymer ?
#
loop_
_entity_poly.entity_id
_entity_poly.type
_entity_poly.pdbx_seq_one_letter_code
_entity_poly.pdbx_strand_id
1 'polypeptide(L)'
;MSARDQMRALIRAEIDRQRPVEGARRTLELLVEASARPSEEAPGYRVVDREGRPRRHGEDGGPVTLADLVGELRRQHPGMFRAEPPAAPRPPAPAEVPAETAAEAPAAPPVAAPPAPAAPAPVPPPRAEPGPGLKPGLARPQRVASRRLGRRPLYAAGILAGLAAVYLVTRPAPEAPPAPDPAPRRDPPATGAVAPEAAPPAPPPPPRALAGVAEVVDTATLKLGGRVVRLFGVEWAKGGQAQDLTGYLAGRPVNCQPAAGDSYQCAVDGHDLSEVVLYNGGGRASADATPDLMEAERRARTEKVGIWRK
;
A
#
# COMPACT_ATOMS: atom_id res chain seq x y z
N MET A 1 19.23 26.24 -8.12
CA MET A 1 18.06 25.52 -7.57
C MET A 1 16.85 26.03 -8.33
N SER A 2 16.01 25.18 -8.93
CA SER A 2 14.86 25.69 -9.71
C SER A 2 13.76 26.23 -8.76
N ALA A 3 12.91 27.14 -9.25
CA ALA A 3 11.76 27.63 -8.48
C ALA A 3 10.83 26.47 -8.04
N ARG A 4 10.74 25.42 -8.85
CA ARG A 4 10.02 24.18 -8.51
C ARG A 4 10.68 23.40 -7.38
N ASP A 5 12.00 23.30 -7.37
CA ASP A 5 12.73 22.61 -6.30
C ASP A 5 12.63 23.36 -4.98
N GLN A 6 12.70 24.69 -5.02
CA GLN A 6 12.48 25.56 -3.86
C GLN A 6 11.07 25.38 -3.30
N MET A 7 10.04 25.40 -4.16
CA MET A 7 8.66 25.14 -3.75
C MET A 7 8.52 23.75 -3.10
N ARG A 8 9.12 22.70 -3.67
CA ARG A 8 9.08 21.35 -3.09
C ARG A 8 9.76 21.27 -1.73
N ALA A 9 10.87 21.99 -1.54
CA ALA A 9 11.53 22.07 -0.24
C ALA A 9 10.64 22.74 0.82
N LEU A 10 9.93 23.82 0.46
CA LEU A 10 8.96 24.48 1.32
C LEU A 10 7.77 23.57 1.68
N ILE A 11 7.23 22.85 0.69
CA ILE A 11 6.16 21.86 0.89
C ILE A 11 6.59 20.79 1.89
N ARG A 12 7.78 20.20 1.70
CA ARG A 12 8.31 19.19 2.61
C ARG A 12 8.47 19.73 4.03
N ALA A 13 9.06 20.91 4.17
CA ALA A 13 9.24 21.54 5.48
C ALA A 13 7.92 21.88 6.19
N GLU A 14 6.86 22.23 5.44
CA GLU A 14 5.52 22.42 6.01
C GLU A 14 4.87 21.10 6.42
N ILE A 15 4.92 20.08 5.55
CA ILE A 15 4.37 18.76 5.86
C ILE A 15 5.06 18.18 7.09
N ASP A 16 6.38 18.22 7.16
CA ASP A 16 7.14 17.69 8.30
C ASP A 16 6.76 18.39 9.63
N ARG A 17 6.51 19.70 9.60
CA ARG A 17 6.01 20.47 10.76
C ARG A 17 4.65 19.98 11.25
N GLN A 18 3.82 19.46 10.35
CA GLN A 18 2.46 18.99 10.65
C GLN A 18 2.43 17.53 11.12
N ARG A 19 3.58 16.87 11.26
CA ARG A 19 3.73 15.51 11.83
C ARG A 19 2.89 14.46 11.09
N PRO A 20 3.16 14.17 9.81
CA PRO A 20 2.45 13.15 9.06
C PRO A 20 2.73 11.77 9.66
N VAL A 21 1.86 10.80 9.39
CA VAL A 21 2.23 9.38 9.55
C VAL A 21 3.22 9.00 8.44
N GLU A 22 4.18 8.11 8.73
CA GLU A 22 5.28 7.78 7.80
C GLU A 22 4.77 7.38 6.40
N GLY A 23 3.74 6.53 6.34
CA GLY A 23 3.15 6.08 5.07
C GLY A 23 2.37 7.15 4.30
N ALA A 24 1.96 8.26 4.93
CA ALA A 24 1.17 9.31 4.27
C ALA A 24 2.03 10.46 3.74
N ARG A 25 3.30 10.58 4.17
CA ARG A 25 4.16 11.72 3.84
C ARG A 25 4.25 11.97 2.34
N ARG A 26 4.53 10.92 1.55
CA ARG A 26 4.67 11.05 0.11
C ARG A 26 3.37 11.45 -0.58
N THR A 27 2.25 10.88 -0.14
CA THR A 27 0.91 11.21 -0.64
C THR A 27 0.57 12.67 -0.36
N LEU A 28 0.84 13.16 0.84
CA LEU A 28 0.64 14.57 1.21
C LEU A 28 1.49 15.51 0.35
N GLU A 29 2.77 15.18 0.10
CA GLU A 29 3.64 15.97 -0.79
C GLU A 29 3.00 16.11 -2.19
N LEU A 30 2.46 15.02 -2.75
CA LEU A 30 1.83 15.01 -4.06
C LEU A 30 0.53 15.83 -4.09
N LEU A 31 -0.32 15.69 -3.07
CA LEU A 31 -1.58 16.45 -2.97
C LEU A 31 -1.33 17.96 -2.86
N VAL A 32 -0.33 18.34 -2.07
CA VAL A 32 0.06 19.74 -1.90
C VAL A 32 0.73 20.27 -3.18
N GLU A 33 1.61 19.50 -3.83
CA GLU A 33 2.24 19.90 -5.11
C GLU A 33 1.21 20.08 -6.23
N ALA A 34 0.14 19.28 -6.25
CA ALA A 34 -0.96 19.43 -7.21
C ALA A 34 -1.69 20.77 -7.07
N SER A 35 -1.75 21.30 -5.85
CA SER A 35 -2.46 22.55 -5.49
C SER A 35 -1.52 23.76 -5.35
N ALA A 36 -0.23 23.60 -5.65
CA ALA A 36 0.77 24.67 -5.57
C ALA A 36 1.38 24.98 -6.93
N ARG A 37 1.67 26.27 -7.17
CA ARG A 37 2.40 26.74 -8.33
C ARG A 37 3.59 27.59 -7.90
N PRO A 38 4.76 27.46 -8.55
CA PRO A 38 5.88 28.38 -8.33
C PRO A 38 5.45 29.81 -8.61
N SER A 39 5.97 30.77 -7.84
CA SER A 39 5.72 32.19 -8.03
C SER A 39 7.01 32.97 -7.81
N GLU A 40 7.19 34.06 -8.55
CA GLU A 40 8.30 34.99 -8.35
C GLU A 40 8.06 35.91 -7.14
N GLU A 41 6.80 36.03 -6.69
CA GLU A 41 6.43 36.79 -5.50
C GLU A 41 6.73 35.99 -4.22
N ALA A 42 7.19 36.67 -3.17
CA ALA A 42 7.36 36.04 -1.86
C ALA A 42 6.01 35.45 -1.41
N PRO A 43 5.96 34.17 -0.97
CA PRO A 43 7.07 33.34 -0.47
C PRO A 43 7.74 32.39 -1.49
N GLY A 44 7.54 32.58 -2.80
CA GLY A 44 8.09 31.71 -3.85
C GLY A 44 7.09 30.67 -4.38
N TYR A 45 5.85 30.71 -3.90
CA TYR A 45 4.76 29.84 -4.32
C TYR A 45 3.41 30.53 -4.19
N ARG A 46 2.40 30.01 -4.89
CA ARG A 46 0.98 30.34 -4.66
C ARG A 46 0.14 29.07 -4.61
N VAL A 47 -0.84 29.03 -3.72
CA VAL A 47 -1.85 27.96 -3.68
C VAL A 47 -2.93 28.27 -4.72
N VAL A 48 -3.29 27.27 -5.53
CA VAL A 48 -4.29 27.39 -6.59
C VAL A 48 -5.44 26.42 -6.40
N ASP A 49 -6.59 26.74 -6.97
CA ASP A 49 -7.76 25.85 -7.06
C ASP A 49 -7.61 24.86 -8.23
N ARG A 50 -8.68 24.08 -8.48
CA ARG A 50 -8.71 23.06 -9.52
C ARG A 50 -8.60 23.67 -10.93
N GLU A 51 -9.04 24.91 -11.09
CA GLU A 51 -8.98 25.68 -12.34
C GLU A 51 -7.65 26.44 -12.48
N GLY A 52 -6.74 26.33 -11.50
CA GLY A 52 -5.44 26.99 -11.48
C GLY A 52 -5.50 28.45 -11.03
N ARG A 53 -6.65 28.92 -10.53
CA ARG A 53 -6.78 30.28 -10.00
C ARG A 53 -6.28 30.35 -8.56
N PRO A 54 -5.75 31.49 -8.12
CA PRO A 54 -5.14 31.63 -6.80
C PRO A 54 -6.21 31.58 -5.70
N ARG A 55 -6.02 30.73 -4.69
CA ARG A 55 -6.95 30.63 -3.56
C ARG A 55 -6.73 31.76 -2.55
N ARG A 56 -7.81 32.34 -2.06
CA ARG A 56 -7.84 33.36 -1.00
C ARG A 56 -8.79 32.95 0.12
N HIS A 57 -8.54 33.46 1.32
CA HIS A 57 -9.43 33.29 2.46
C HIS A 57 -10.65 34.20 2.34
N GLY A 58 -11.82 33.69 1.94
CA GLY A 58 -13.02 34.53 1.79
C GLY A 58 -12.84 35.69 0.78
N GLU A 59 -13.75 36.67 0.80
CA GLU A 59 -13.69 37.83 -0.12
C GLU A 59 -12.61 38.84 0.28
N ASP A 60 -12.37 39.05 1.59
CA ASP A 60 -11.43 40.07 2.10
C ASP A 60 -10.10 39.50 2.67
N GLY A 61 -9.92 38.19 2.68
CA GLY A 61 -8.75 37.59 3.32
C GLY A 61 -7.54 37.42 2.41
N GLY A 62 -6.42 37.12 3.07
CA GLY A 62 -5.12 36.92 2.43
C GLY A 62 -5.07 35.67 1.53
N PRO A 63 -3.96 35.52 0.78
CA PRO A 63 -3.73 34.30 0.01
C PRO A 63 -3.65 33.08 0.93
N VAL A 64 -4.21 31.95 0.47
CA VAL A 64 -4.10 30.68 1.20
C VAL A 64 -2.63 30.24 1.22
N THR A 65 -2.11 29.95 2.40
CA THR A 65 -0.73 29.50 2.61
C THR A 65 -0.61 27.97 2.55
N LEU A 66 0.63 27.45 2.48
CA LEU A 66 0.82 25.99 2.61
C LEU A 66 0.33 25.47 3.97
N ALA A 67 0.49 26.23 5.06
CA ALA A 67 0.00 25.85 6.38
C ALA A 67 -1.53 25.73 6.41
N ASP A 68 -2.24 26.66 5.75
CA ASP A 68 -3.69 26.62 5.63
C ASP A 68 -4.15 25.39 4.83
N LEU A 69 -3.50 25.15 3.70
CA LEU A 69 -3.79 24.01 2.83
C LEU A 69 -3.55 22.67 3.55
N VAL A 70 -2.44 22.51 4.27
CA VAL A 70 -2.16 21.30 5.04
C VAL A 70 -3.14 21.18 6.23
N GLY A 71 -3.53 22.30 6.83
CA GLY A 71 -4.58 22.35 7.86
C GLY A 71 -5.94 21.90 7.34
N GLU A 72 -6.31 22.28 6.11
CA GLU A 72 -7.51 21.78 5.42
C GLU A 72 -7.42 20.26 5.20
N LEU A 73 -6.29 19.77 4.67
CA LEU A 73 -6.05 18.34 4.47
C LEU A 73 -6.13 17.56 5.78
N ARG A 74 -5.63 18.12 6.89
CA ARG A 74 -5.70 17.49 8.22
C ARG A 74 -7.13 17.41 8.75
N ARG A 75 -7.97 18.42 8.50
CA ARG A 75 -9.39 18.37 8.87
C ARG A 75 -10.17 17.35 8.04
N GLN A 76 -9.88 17.27 6.75
CA GLN A 76 -10.55 16.32 5.83
C GLN A 76 -10.06 14.88 6.02
N HIS A 77 -8.78 14.70 6.36
CA HIS A 77 -8.14 13.41 6.48
C HIS A 77 -7.29 13.29 7.75
N PRO A 78 -7.90 13.22 8.95
CA PRO A 78 -7.17 13.18 10.21
C PRO A 78 -6.20 11.98 10.31
N GLY A 79 -6.53 10.84 9.70
CA GLY A 79 -5.71 9.62 9.72
C GLY A 79 -4.36 9.71 9.00
N MET A 80 -4.13 10.76 8.19
CA MET A 80 -2.83 11.01 7.57
C MET A 80 -1.83 11.75 8.48
N PHE A 81 -2.30 12.21 9.64
CA PHE A 81 -1.50 12.99 10.59
C PHE A 81 -1.47 12.29 11.95
N ARG A 82 -0.34 12.41 12.65
CA ARG A 82 -0.26 11.91 14.02
C ARG A 82 -1.19 12.74 14.92
N ALA A 83 -1.90 12.08 15.81
CA ALA A 83 -2.65 12.75 16.85
C ALA A 83 -1.69 13.60 17.69
N GLU A 84 -2.07 14.85 17.95
CA GLU A 84 -1.38 15.66 18.96
C GLU A 84 -1.46 14.88 20.27
N PRO A 85 -0.33 14.58 20.96
CA PRO A 85 -0.41 14.04 22.29
C PRO A 85 -1.30 14.96 23.12
N PRO A 86 -2.25 14.44 23.92
CA PRO A 86 -3.01 15.28 24.83
C PRO A 86 -2.00 16.05 25.66
N ALA A 87 -2.16 17.38 25.70
CA ALA A 87 -1.28 18.24 26.48
C ALA A 87 -1.17 17.63 27.89
N ALA A 88 0.05 17.31 28.30
CA ALA A 88 0.29 16.80 29.65
C ALA A 88 -0.42 17.74 30.63
N PRO A 89 -1.08 17.22 31.69
CA PRO A 89 -1.73 18.06 32.67
C PRO A 89 -0.71 19.09 33.14
N ARG A 90 -1.01 20.36 32.85
CA ARG A 90 -0.15 21.48 33.27
C ARG A 90 0.00 21.31 34.78
N PRO A 91 1.22 21.19 35.32
CA PRO A 91 1.39 21.15 36.77
C PRO A 91 0.63 22.37 37.34
N PRO A 92 -0.11 22.21 38.44
CA PRO A 92 -0.81 23.34 39.04
C PRO A 92 0.21 24.46 39.22
N ALA A 93 -0.14 25.65 38.73
CA ALA A 93 0.68 26.82 38.92
C ALA A 93 1.05 26.89 40.41
N PRO A 94 2.33 27.13 40.76
CA PRO A 94 2.68 27.35 42.15
C PRO A 94 1.78 28.46 42.65
N ALA A 95 1.00 28.15 43.69
CA ALA A 95 0.14 29.13 44.34
C ALA A 95 1.00 30.34 44.67
N GLU A 96 0.61 31.49 44.13
CA GLU A 96 1.19 32.78 44.49
C GLU A 96 1.02 32.93 46.01
N VAL A 97 2.11 32.73 46.73
CA VAL A 97 2.19 33.11 48.13
C VAL A 97 2.17 34.64 48.14
N PRO A 98 1.22 35.31 48.82
CA PRO A 98 1.22 36.75 48.90
C PRO A 98 2.51 37.22 49.55
N ALA A 99 3.12 38.24 48.95
CA ALA A 99 4.26 38.93 49.51
C ALA A 99 3.89 39.51 50.87
N GLU A 100 4.66 39.16 51.91
CA GLU A 100 4.71 39.94 53.14
C GLU A 100 6.15 40.34 53.43
N THR A 101 6.27 41.64 53.62
CA THR A 101 7.42 42.53 53.81
C THR A 101 8.42 42.10 54.88
N ALA A 102 9.71 42.28 54.59
CA ALA A 102 10.67 42.82 55.56
C ALA A 102 11.85 43.48 54.84
N ALA A 103 12.15 44.70 55.28
CA ALA A 103 13.17 45.60 54.78
C ALA A 103 14.60 45.20 55.19
N GLU A 104 15.52 45.99 54.64
CA GLU A 104 16.80 46.43 55.22
C GLU A 104 18.07 45.88 54.52
N ALA A 105 18.71 46.76 53.75
CA ALA A 105 20.10 46.62 53.33
C ALA A 105 21.05 46.83 54.53
N PRO A 106 22.27 46.30 54.48
CA PRO A 106 23.39 47.22 54.27
C PRO A 106 24.44 46.73 53.26
N ALA A 107 25.35 47.65 52.94
CA ALA A 107 26.20 47.69 51.75
C ALA A 107 27.57 46.98 51.85
N ALA A 108 28.05 46.55 50.66
CA ALA A 108 29.44 46.46 50.14
C ALA A 108 30.40 45.41 50.77
N PRO A 109 31.34 44.76 50.01
CA PRO A 109 32.25 45.39 49.02
C PRO A 109 32.38 44.67 47.65
N PRO A 110 33.10 45.26 46.67
CA PRO A 110 33.25 44.69 45.33
C PRO A 110 34.37 43.64 45.30
N VAL A 111 34.09 42.45 44.77
CA VAL A 111 35.13 41.43 44.54
C VAL A 111 35.07 40.97 43.09
N ALA A 112 36.11 41.38 42.37
CA ALA A 112 36.81 40.76 41.26
C ALA A 112 36.04 39.84 40.29
N ALA A 113 36.06 40.25 39.02
CA ALA A 113 35.77 39.39 37.87
C ALA A 113 36.75 38.19 37.81
N PRO A 114 36.25 36.95 37.68
CA PRO A 114 37.06 35.83 37.20
C PRO A 114 37.05 35.74 35.65
N PRO A 115 38.10 35.16 35.06
CA PRO A 115 38.42 35.24 33.63
C PRO A 115 37.56 34.33 32.74
N ALA A 116 37.57 34.64 31.44
CA ALA A 116 36.94 33.86 30.38
C ALA A 116 37.35 32.37 30.41
N PRO A 117 36.41 31.42 30.28
CA PRO A 117 36.77 30.03 30.03
C PRO A 117 37.26 29.85 28.60
N ALA A 118 38.42 29.19 28.50
CA ALA A 118 39.11 28.79 27.30
C ALA A 118 38.23 27.93 26.36
N ALA A 119 38.56 28.00 25.07
CA ALA A 119 37.94 27.21 24.01
C ALA A 119 37.94 25.70 24.33
N PRO A 120 36.83 24.98 24.08
CA PRO A 120 36.80 23.53 24.23
C PRO A 120 37.63 22.85 23.13
N ALA A 121 38.50 21.93 23.53
CA ALA A 121 39.19 20.99 22.65
C ALA A 121 38.18 20.10 21.88
N PRO A 122 38.54 19.58 20.69
CA PRO A 122 37.64 18.75 19.90
C PRO A 122 37.32 17.44 20.61
N VAL A 123 36.02 17.21 20.86
CA VAL A 123 35.46 15.96 21.35
C VAL A 123 35.54 14.90 20.23
N PRO A 124 36.13 13.71 20.45
CA PRO A 124 36.06 12.62 19.48
C PRO A 124 34.62 12.10 19.34
N PRO A 125 34.19 11.62 18.15
CA PRO A 125 32.83 11.17 17.95
C PRO A 125 32.51 9.94 18.82
N PRO A 126 31.30 9.84 19.41
CA PRO A 126 30.90 8.66 20.15
C PRO A 126 30.81 7.45 19.21
N ARG A 127 31.35 6.33 19.68
CA ARG A 127 31.17 5.01 19.06
C ARG A 127 29.68 4.66 19.07
N ALA A 128 29.18 4.15 17.95
CA ALA A 128 27.83 3.65 17.81
C ALA A 128 27.60 2.47 18.77
N GLU A 129 26.80 2.68 19.79
CA GLU A 129 26.19 1.61 20.58
C GLU A 129 25.08 0.95 19.74
N PRO A 130 24.98 -0.39 19.70
CA PRO A 130 23.85 -1.07 19.09
C PRO A 130 22.60 -0.79 19.93
N GLY A 131 21.62 -0.11 19.32
CA GLY A 131 20.37 0.24 19.96
C GLY A 131 19.60 -0.99 20.50
N PRO A 132 18.87 -0.82 21.61
CA PRO A 132 18.19 -1.90 22.31
C PRO A 132 17.08 -2.50 21.45
N GLY A 133 17.15 -3.83 21.27
CA GLY A 133 16.10 -4.62 20.65
C GLY A 133 14.75 -4.40 21.33
N LEU A 134 13.77 -3.98 20.54
CA LEU A 134 12.37 -4.03 20.93
C LEU A 134 11.91 -5.48 20.93
N LYS A 135 11.43 -5.89 22.11
CA LYS A 135 11.09 -7.24 22.49
C LYS A 135 9.92 -7.81 21.66
N PRO A 136 9.89 -9.14 21.48
CA PRO A 136 8.76 -9.88 20.92
C PRO A 136 7.68 -10.08 21.98
N GLY A 137 6.45 -9.69 21.65
CA GLY A 137 5.28 -9.96 22.48
C GLY A 137 4.04 -9.40 21.80
N LEU A 138 3.00 -10.22 21.68
CA LEU A 138 1.80 -10.10 20.82
C LEU A 138 2.07 -10.67 19.41
N ALA A 139 1.57 -11.84 18.98
CA ALA A 139 0.47 -12.65 19.46
C ALA A 139 0.79 -14.15 19.26
N ARG A 140 0.89 -14.86 20.37
CA ARG A 140 0.76 -16.32 20.42
C ARG A 140 -0.74 -16.62 20.32
N PRO A 141 -1.22 -17.47 19.41
CA PRO A 141 -2.62 -17.89 19.44
C PRO A 141 -2.86 -18.67 20.72
N GLN A 142 -3.73 -18.15 21.59
CA GLN A 142 -4.28 -18.94 22.68
C GLN A 142 -5.04 -20.11 22.06
N ARG A 143 -4.54 -21.33 22.30
CA ARG A 143 -5.36 -22.53 22.12
C ARG A 143 -6.45 -22.47 23.17
N VAL A 144 -7.62 -21.96 22.78
CA VAL A 144 -8.83 -22.14 23.56
C VAL A 144 -9.12 -23.63 23.56
N ALA A 145 -8.93 -24.24 24.72
CA ALA A 145 -9.40 -25.59 25.00
C ALA A 145 -10.93 -25.58 24.97
N SER A 146 -11.49 -25.82 23.78
CA SER A 146 -12.92 -26.10 23.66
C SER A 146 -13.18 -27.49 24.24
N ARG A 147 -14.04 -27.47 25.25
CA ARG A 147 -14.43 -28.60 26.08
C ARG A 147 -14.96 -29.75 25.25
N ARG A 148 -14.58 -30.97 25.65
CA ARG A 148 -15.23 -32.23 25.26
C ARG A 148 -16.71 -32.21 25.65
N LEU A 149 -17.60 -32.06 24.68
CA LEU A 149 -18.97 -32.57 24.66
C LEU A 149 -19.28 -32.85 23.18
N GLY A 150 -19.87 -33.94 22.73
CA GLY A 150 -20.19 -35.23 23.31
C GLY A 150 -20.40 -36.18 22.11
N ARG A 151 -19.97 -37.43 22.23
CA ARG A 151 -20.28 -38.50 21.27
C ARG A 151 -21.78 -38.79 21.33
N ARG A 152 -22.49 -38.67 20.21
CA ARG A 152 -23.60 -39.58 19.84
C ARG A 152 -23.71 -39.75 18.30
N PRO A 153 -24.19 -40.91 17.82
CA PRO A 153 -23.76 -41.47 16.54
C PRO A 153 -24.84 -41.51 15.44
N LEU A 154 -24.30 -41.58 14.21
CA LEU A 154 -24.71 -42.32 12.99
C LEU A 154 -26.12 -42.20 12.38
N TYR A 155 -26.04 -42.27 11.03
CA TYR A 155 -27.04 -42.65 10.03
C TYR A 155 -27.92 -41.53 9.46
N ALA A 156 -27.53 -41.01 8.29
CA ALA A 156 -28.40 -41.03 7.11
C ALA A 156 -27.66 -40.52 5.84
N ALA A 157 -27.92 -41.23 4.75
CA ALA A 157 -27.87 -40.74 3.37
C ALA A 157 -26.50 -40.59 2.68
N GLY A 158 -25.79 -41.71 2.56
CA GLY A 158 -25.09 -42.02 1.32
C GLY A 158 -26.10 -42.38 0.23
N ILE A 159 -26.60 -41.41 -0.53
CA ILE A 159 -27.32 -41.63 -1.81
C ILE A 159 -27.08 -40.39 -2.68
N LEU A 160 -25.89 -40.25 -3.27
CA LEU A 160 -25.67 -39.36 -4.44
C LEU A 160 -24.36 -39.69 -5.19
N ALA A 161 -23.83 -40.92 -5.01
CA ALA A 161 -22.64 -41.42 -5.70
C ALA A 161 -22.95 -42.57 -6.70
N GLY A 162 -24.21 -42.98 -6.83
CA GLY A 162 -24.61 -44.14 -7.65
C GLY A 162 -25.14 -43.83 -9.06
N LEU A 163 -25.50 -42.57 -9.38
CA LEU A 163 -26.20 -42.24 -10.63
C LEU A 163 -25.31 -41.71 -11.78
N ALA A 164 -24.03 -41.37 -11.51
CA ALA A 164 -23.10 -40.94 -12.57
C ALA A 164 -22.39 -42.12 -13.27
N ALA A 165 -22.35 -43.31 -12.65
CA ALA A 165 -21.65 -44.48 -13.20
C ALA A 165 -22.49 -45.29 -14.21
N VAL A 166 -23.80 -45.05 -14.32
CA VAL A 166 -24.69 -45.77 -15.25
C VAL A 166 -24.83 -45.05 -16.61
N TYR A 167 -24.55 -43.75 -16.69
CA TYR A 167 -24.78 -42.96 -17.91
C TYR A 167 -23.63 -43.00 -18.94
N LEU A 168 -22.50 -43.65 -18.62
CA LEU A 168 -21.35 -43.77 -19.52
C LEU A 168 -21.22 -45.14 -20.21
N VAL A 169 -22.14 -46.09 -19.98
CA VAL A 169 -22.08 -47.45 -20.52
C VAL A 169 -23.04 -47.70 -21.70
N THR A 170 -23.93 -46.75 -22.04
CA THR A 170 -25.01 -46.99 -23.04
C THR A 170 -25.04 -46.01 -24.22
N ARG A 171 -23.93 -45.40 -24.63
CA ARG A 171 -23.91 -44.69 -25.92
C ARG A 171 -23.43 -45.61 -27.06
N PRO A 172 -24.30 -45.96 -28.02
CA PRO A 172 -23.89 -46.66 -29.24
C PRO A 172 -23.07 -45.72 -30.14
N ALA A 173 -22.04 -46.29 -30.77
CA ALA A 173 -21.15 -45.64 -31.70
C ALA A 173 -21.88 -45.25 -33.00
N PRO A 174 -21.74 -44.02 -33.51
CA PRO A 174 -22.17 -43.70 -34.87
C PRO A 174 -21.18 -44.27 -35.88
N GLU A 175 -21.73 -45.15 -36.71
CA GLU A 175 -21.13 -45.86 -37.83
C GLU A 175 -20.70 -44.90 -38.95
N ALA A 176 -19.53 -45.17 -39.53
CA ALA A 176 -18.94 -44.39 -40.61
C ALA A 176 -19.66 -44.69 -41.95
N PRO A 177 -20.05 -43.69 -42.75
CA PRO A 177 -20.53 -43.92 -44.11
C PRO A 177 -19.36 -44.18 -45.09
N PRO A 178 -19.55 -45.09 -46.08
CA PRO A 178 -18.51 -45.47 -47.05
C PRO A 178 -18.33 -44.44 -48.17
N ALA A 179 -17.12 -44.40 -48.71
CA ALA A 179 -16.70 -43.57 -49.84
C ALA A 179 -17.25 -44.07 -51.19
N PRO A 180 -17.47 -43.14 -52.14
CA PRO A 180 -17.33 -43.44 -53.56
C PRO A 180 -16.33 -42.49 -54.28
N ASP A 181 -15.42 -43.10 -55.05
CA ASP A 181 -14.57 -42.50 -56.11
C ASP A 181 -15.36 -42.25 -57.43
N PRO A 182 -14.78 -41.70 -58.52
CA PRO A 182 -13.94 -40.50 -58.68
C PRO A 182 -14.55 -39.52 -59.73
N ALA A 183 -13.97 -38.32 -59.85
CA ALA A 183 -14.42 -37.21 -60.71
C ALA A 183 -14.46 -37.51 -62.23
N PRO A 184 -15.20 -36.67 -63.01
CA PRO A 184 -14.54 -36.05 -64.15
C PRO A 184 -14.75 -34.52 -64.27
N ARG A 185 -13.63 -33.92 -64.67
CA ARG A 185 -13.27 -32.55 -65.05
C ARG A 185 -14.25 -31.85 -66.03
N ARG A 186 -14.61 -30.59 -65.76
CA ARG A 186 -14.79 -29.49 -66.75
C ARG A 186 -14.55 -28.11 -66.10
N ASP A 187 -13.47 -27.45 -66.51
CA ASP A 187 -13.23 -26.00 -66.37
C ASP A 187 -13.99 -25.21 -67.47
N PRO A 188 -13.88 -23.86 -67.59
CA PRO A 188 -14.46 -22.77 -66.78
C PRO A 188 -15.38 -21.85 -67.65
N PRO A 189 -16.01 -20.79 -67.10
CA PRO A 189 -15.37 -19.48 -67.25
C PRO A 189 -15.53 -18.53 -66.05
N ALA A 190 -14.65 -17.53 -66.08
CA ALA A 190 -14.50 -16.38 -65.21
C ALA A 190 -15.80 -15.71 -64.73
N THR A 191 -15.86 -15.38 -63.44
CA THR A 191 -16.11 -14.01 -62.95
C THR A 191 -15.54 -13.94 -61.54
N GLY A 192 -14.62 -13.00 -61.32
CA GLY A 192 -13.95 -12.82 -60.04
C GLY A 192 -14.91 -12.43 -58.92
N ALA A 193 -14.69 -13.01 -57.74
CA ALA A 193 -15.04 -12.41 -56.46
C ALA A 193 -14.07 -12.96 -55.44
N VAL A 194 -13.07 -12.14 -55.13
CA VAL A 194 -12.09 -12.33 -54.07
C VAL A 194 -12.87 -12.48 -52.76
N ALA A 195 -12.72 -13.61 -52.08
CA ALA A 195 -13.17 -13.74 -50.70
C ALA A 195 -12.41 -12.70 -49.86
N PRO A 196 -13.09 -11.86 -49.05
CA PRO A 196 -12.38 -10.93 -48.20
C PRO A 196 -11.55 -11.72 -47.20
N GLU A 197 -10.24 -11.58 -47.35
CA GLU A 197 -9.21 -11.91 -46.37
C GLU A 197 -9.66 -11.43 -45.01
N ALA A 198 -9.76 -12.36 -44.06
CA ALA A 198 -10.15 -12.09 -42.70
C ALA A 198 -9.25 -10.98 -42.14
N ALA A 199 -9.87 -9.85 -41.79
CA ALA A 199 -9.18 -8.74 -41.17
C ALA A 199 -8.34 -9.25 -39.97
N PRO A 200 -7.10 -8.77 -39.79
CA PRO A 200 -6.27 -9.16 -38.67
C PRO A 200 -7.03 -8.92 -37.35
N PRO A 201 -6.90 -9.82 -36.35
CA PRO A 201 -7.58 -9.66 -35.08
C PRO A 201 -7.24 -8.30 -34.49
N ALA A 202 -8.28 -7.55 -34.11
CA ALA A 202 -8.12 -6.25 -33.49
C ALA A 202 -7.16 -6.34 -32.29
N PRO A 203 -6.28 -5.35 -32.09
CA PRO A 203 -5.36 -5.37 -30.97
C PRO A 203 -6.13 -5.51 -29.64
N PRO A 204 -5.62 -6.31 -28.69
CA PRO A 204 -6.31 -6.52 -27.42
C PRO A 204 -6.56 -5.17 -26.74
N PRO A 205 -7.72 -5.00 -26.07
CA PRO A 205 -8.04 -3.76 -25.38
C PRO A 205 -6.94 -3.45 -24.35
N PRO A 206 -6.56 -2.18 -24.18
CA PRO A 206 -5.51 -1.80 -23.25
C PRO A 206 -5.87 -2.30 -21.84
N PRO A 207 -4.89 -2.78 -21.06
CA PRO A 207 -5.14 -3.23 -19.70
C PRO A 207 -5.70 -2.05 -18.90
N ARG A 208 -6.81 -2.29 -18.20
CA ARG A 208 -7.55 -1.28 -17.44
C ARG A 208 -7.37 -1.52 -15.96
N ALA A 209 -7.43 -0.45 -15.18
CA ALA A 209 -7.55 -0.57 -13.72
C ALA A 209 -8.81 -1.36 -13.36
N LEU A 210 -8.68 -2.23 -12.36
CA LEU A 210 -9.74 -3.10 -11.85
C LEU A 210 -9.96 -2.78 -10.36
N ALA A 211 -11.21 -2.82 -9.90
CA ALA A 211 -11.53 -2.61 -8.50
C ALA A 211 -12.70 -3.53 -8.08
N GLY A 212 -12.65 -4.06 -6.87
CA GLY A 212 -13.74 -4.89 -6.32
C GLY A 212 -13.25 -5.95 -5.35
N VAL A 213 -14.13 -6.88 -4.99
CA VAL A 213 -13.76 -8.01 -4.11
C VAL A 213 -13.03 -9.07 -4.94
N ALA A 214 -11.83 -9.45 -4.51
CA ALA A 214 -11.03 -10.47 -5.17
C ALA A 214 -11.31 -11.87 -4.59
N GLU A 215 -11.45 -12.86 -5.48
CA GLU A 215 -11.40 -14.29 -5.16
C GLU A 215 -9.93 -14.75 -5.30
N VAL A 216 -9.35 -15.32 -4.24
CA VAL A 216 -7.94 -15.78 -4.27
C VAL A 216 -7.88 -17.15 -4.96
N VAL A 217 -7.14 -17.24 -6.06
CA VAL A 217 -6.87 -18.52 -6.74
C VAL A 217 -5.63 -19.17 -6.14
N ASP A 218 -4.56 -18.39 -6.04
CA ASP A 218 -3.33 -18.73 -5.33
C ASP A 218 -2.66 -17.43 -4.80
N THR A 219 -1.49 -17.53 -4.17
CA THR A 219 -0.82 -16.37 -3.58
C THR A 219 -0.26 -15.37 -4.59
N ALA A 220 -0.11 -15.74 -5.87
CA ALA A 220 0.33 -14.87 -6.96
C ALA A 220 -0.81 -14.52 -7.94
N THR A 221 -1.98 -15.17 -7.82
CA THR A 221 -3.09 -15.07 -8.77
C THR A 221 -4.41 -14.81 -8.06
N LEU A 222 -5.05 -13.71 -8.44
CA LEU A 222 -6.37 -13.31 -7.97
C LEU A 222 -7.38 -13.37 -9.11
N LYS A 223 -8.66 -13.47 -8.78
CA LYS A 223 -9.76 -13.32 -9.73
C LYS A 223 -10.63 -12.14 -9.29
N LEU A 224 -10.75 -11.14 -10.16
CA LEU A 224 -11.44 -9.89 -9.87
C LEU A 224 -12.45 -9.60 -10.98
N GLY A 225 -13.74 -9.55 -10.63
CA GLY A 225 -14.81 -9.37 -11.61
C GLY A 225 -14.81 -10.42 -12.72
N GLY A 226 -14.47 -11.68 -12.38
CA GLY A 226 -14.36 -12.79 -13.35
C GLY A 226 -13.06 -12.82 -14.16
N ARG A 227 -12.18 -11.82 -14.03
CA ARG A 227 -10.89 -11.77 -14.73
C ARG A 227 -9.78 -12.32 -13.84
N VAL A 228 -8.91 -13.14 -14.40
CA VAL A 228 -7.69 -13.59 -13.73
C VAL A 228 -6.66 -12.46 -13.76
N VAL A 229 -6.06 -12.17 -12.61
CA VAL A 229 -5.13 -11.09 -12.34
C VAL A 229 -3.88 -11.68 -11.71
N ARG A 230 -2.71 -11.48 -12.32
CA ARG A 230 -1.42 -11.90 -11.78
C ARG A 230 -0.78 -10.74 -11.03
N LEU A 231 -0.31 -10.99 -9.80
CA LEU A 231 0.38 -9.98 -9.00
C LEU A 231 1.74 -9.67 -9.61
N PHE A 232 2.04 -8.38 -9.76
CA PHE A 232 3.36 -7.91 -10.20
C PHE A 232 4.42 -8.23 -9.15
N GLY A 233 5.60 -8.70 -9.58
CA GLY A 233 6.71 -8.93 -8.67
C GLY A 233 6.63 -10.25 -7.87
N VAL A 234 5.59 -11.07 -8.05
CA VAL A 234 5.37 -12.30 -7.28
C VAL A 234 5.29 -13.53 -8.19
N GLU A 235 6.18 -14.48 -7.93
CA GLU A 235 6.12 -15.83 -8.48
C GLU A 235 5.42 -16.78 -7.50
N TRP A 236 4.49 -17.56 -8.05
CA TRP A 236 3.87 -18.65 -7.31
C TRP A 236 4.93 -19.66 -6.87
N ALA A 237 4.85 -20.07 -5.61
CA ALA A 237 5.72 -21.10 -5.06
C ALA A 237 4.91 -22.19 -4.37
N LYS A 238 5.35 -23.44 -4.55
CA LYS A 238 4.74 -24.57 -3.87
C LYS A 238 4.86 -24.40 -2.36
N GLY A 239 3.72 -24.53 -1.66
CA GLY A 239 3.62 -24.30 -0.22
C GLY A 239 3.19 -22.88 0.15
N GLY A 240 2.91 -22.01 -0.82
CA GLY A 240 2.22 -20.74 -0.59
C GLY A 240 0.82 -20.97 -0.04
N GLN A 241 0.47 -20.23 1.01
CA GLN A 241 -0.76 -20.41 1.77
C GLN A 241 -1.87 -19.49 1.24
N ALA A 242 -2.58 -19.93 0.20
CA ALA A 242 -3.65 -19.14 -0.42
C ALA A 242 -4.77 -18.80 0.59
N GLN A 243 -5.07 -19.70 1.52
CA GLN A 243 -6.10 -19.48 2.55
C GLN A 243 -5.74 -18.33 3.51
N ASP A 244 -4.46 -18.15 3.81
CA ASP A 244 -4.00 -17.04 4.67
C ASP A 244 -4.21 -15.71 3.95
N LEU A 245 -3.97 -15.64 2.63
CA LEU A 245 -4.27 -14.47 1.81
C LEU A 245 -5.79 -14.22 1.73
N THR A 246 -6.60 -15.27 1.56
CA THR A 246 -8.08 -15.14 1.59
C THR A 246 -8.54 -14.57 2.93
N GLY A 247 -8.00 -15.08 4.04
CA GLY A 247 -8.28 -14.58 5.39
C GLY A 247 -7.79 -13.15 5.59
N TYR A 248 -6.63 -12.80 5.04
CA TYR A 248 -6.12 -11.44 5.06
C TYR A 248 -7.06 -10.49 4.32
N LEU A 249 -7.49 -10.82 3.09
CA LEU A 249 -8.40 -9.98 2.31
C LEU A 249 -9.77 -9.85 2.96
N ALA A 250 -10.31 -10.93 3.55
CA ALA A 250 -11.58 -10.93 4.30
C ALA A 250 -12.75 -10.24 3.56
N GLY A 251 -12.80 -10.34 2.24
CA GLY A 251 -13.83 -9.69 1.40
C GLY A 251 -13.64 -8.17 1.20
N ARG A 252 -12.54 -7.58 1.65
CA ARG A 252 -12.22 -6.16 1.41
C ARG A 252 -11.96 -5.90 -0.07
N PRO A 253 -12.32 -4.70 -0.57
CA PRO A 253 -12.08 -4.35 -1.96
C PRO A 253 -10.59 -4.17 -2.24
N VAL A 254 -10.15 -4.71 -3.37
CA VAL A 254 -8.80 -4.59 -3.91
C VAL A 254 -8.84 -3.69 -5.14
N ASN A 255 -7.88 -2.78 -5.24
CA ASN A 255 -7.67 -1.93 -6.41
C ASN A 255 -6.41 -2.37 -7.14
N CYS A 256 -6.54 -2.79 -8.40
CA CYS A 256 -5.44 -3.27 -9.23
C CYS A 256 -5.18 -2.31 -10.40
N GLN A 257 -3.93 -1.86 -10.51
CA GLN A 257 -3.43 -1.06 -11.62
C GLN A 257 -2.58 -1.95 -12.55
N PRO A 258 -2.67 -1.79 -13.89
CA PRO A 258 -1.78 -2.47 -14.81
C PRO A 258 -0.32 -2.17 -14.51
N ALA A 259 0.52 -3.20 -14.50
CA ALA A 259 1.97 -3.09 -14.34
C ALA A 259 2.68 -3.60 -15.60
N ALA A 260 3.92 -4.08 -15.47
CA ALA A 260 4.66 -4.63 -16.58
C ALA A 260 3.99 -5.92 -17.12
N GLY A 261 3.90 -6.04 -18.44
CA GLY A 261 3.34 -7.22 -19.10
C GLY A 261 1.86 -7.45 -18.80
N ASP A 262 1.52 -8.67 -18.38
CA ASP A 262 0.16 -9.13 -18.02
C ASP A 262 -0.13 -9.05 -16.50
N SER A 263 0.79 -8.45 -15.74
CA SER A 263 0.71 -8.35 -14.28
C SER A 263 0.08 -7.05 -13.79
N TYR A 264 -0.34 -7.04 -12.53
CA TYR A 264 -1.02 -5.93 -11.88
C TYR A 264 -0.42 -5.65 -10.50
N GLN A 265 -0.28 -4.37 -10.18
CA GLN A 265 -0.04 -3.92 -8.81
C GLN A 265 -1.40 -3.77 -8.13
N CYS A 266 -1.67 -4.61 -7.14
CA CYS A 266 -2.94 -4.64 -6.43
C CYS A 266 -2.76 -4.18 -5.00
N ALA A 267 -3.63 -3.30 -4.53
CA ALA A 267 -3.61 -2.81 -3.16
C ALA A 267 -4.93 -3.04 -2.43
N VAL A 268 -4.85 -3.36 -1.15
CA VAL A 268 -5.98 -3.40 -0.20
C VAL A 268 -5.71 -2.43 0.94
N ASP A 269 -6.65 -1.53 1.23
CA ASP A 269 -6.50 -0.49 2.25
C ASP A 269 -5.21 0.35 2.12
N GLY A 270 -4.68 0.48 0.90
CA GLY A 270 -3.44 1.20 0.61
C GLY A 270 -2.15 0.37 0.78
N HIS A 271 -2.23 -0.90 1.15
CA HIS A 271 -1.08 -1.82 1.23
C HIS A 271 -0.93 -2.61 -0.07
N ASP A 272 0.29 -2.69 -0.60
CA ASP A 272 0.61 -3.52 -1.77
C ASP A 272 0.48 -5.01 -1.42
N LEU A 273 -0.39 -5.72 -2.14
CA LEU A 273 -0.60 -7.16 -1.95
C LEU A 273 0.63 -7.96 -2.31
N SER A 274 1.44 -7.53 -3.28
CA SER A 274 2.69 -8.21 -3.62
C SER A 274 3.66 -8.18 -2.46
N GLU A 275 3.78 -7.03 -1.79
CA GLU A 275 4.63 -6.88 -0.60
C GLU A 275 4.11 -7.76 0.54
N VAL A 276 2.79 -7.72 0.82
CA VAL A 276 2.17 -8.54 1.88
C VAL A 276 2.42 -10.03 1.63
N VAL A 277 2.26 -10.51 0.39
CA VAL A 277 2.48 -11.92 0.05
C VAL A 277 3.93 -12.31 0.28
N LEU A 278 4.89 -11.52 -0.20
CA LEU A 278 6.32 -11.83 -0.06
C LEU A 278 6.79 -11.74 1.38
N TYR A 279 6.34 -10.73 2.13
CA TYR A 279 6.67 -10.50 3.52
C TYR A 279 6.23 -11.65 4.43
N ASN A 280 5.12 -12.32 4.10
CA ASN A 280 4.61 -13.49 4.82
C ASN A 280 5.15 -14.82 4.26
N GLY A 281 6.02 -14.79 3.25
CA GLY A 281 6.59 -15.98 2.62
C GLY A 281 5.57 -16.77 1.80
N GLY A 282 4.57 -16.10 1.23
CA GLY A 282 3.53 -16.72 0.38
C GLY A 282 3.98 -17.00 -1.06
N GLY A 283 5.12 -16.46 -1.49
CA GLY A 283 5.65 -16.60 -2.85
C GLY A 283 7.14 -16.24 -2.93
N ARG A 284 7.68 -16.21 -4.15
CA ARG A 284 9.05 -15.74 -4.44
C ARG A 284 8.99 -14.40 -5.16
N ALA A 285 9.99 -13.56 -4.95
CA ALA A 285 10.12 -12.33 -5.73
C ALA A 285 10.50 -12.71 -7.17
N SER A 286 9.79 -12.18 -8.16
CA SER A 286 10.14 -12.37 -9.57
C SER A 286 11.37 -11.54 -9.96
N ALA A 287 11.93 -11.79 -11.14
CA ALA A 287 13.10 -11.05 -11.64
C ALA A 287 12.84 -9.55 -11.85
N ASP A 288 11.59 -9.16 -12.11
CA ASP A 288 11.12 -7.79 -12.29
C ASP A 288 10.58 -7.14 -11.00
N ALA A 289 10.70 -7.81 -9.85
CA ALA A 289 10.26 -7.28 -8.56
C ALA A 289 10.99 -5.97 -8.20
N THR A 290 10.28 -5.05 -7.54
CA THR A 290 10.89 -3.82 -7.03
C THR A 290 11.86 -4.12 -5.87
N PRO A 291 12.78 -3.19 -5.53
CA PRO A 291 13.69 -3.37 -4.40
C PRO A 291 12.97 -3.69 -3.08
N ASP A 292 11.81 -3.06 -2.84
CA ASP A 292 11.01 -3.27 -1.63
C ASP A 292 10.42 -4.69 -1.59
N LEU A 293 9.97 -5.22 -2.72
CA LEU A 293 9.49 -6.60 -2.84
C LEU A 293 10.63 -7.63 -2.61
N MET A 294 11.83 -7.35 -3.12
CA MET A 294 13.01 -8.18 -2.85
C MET A 294 13.41 -8.16 -1.36
N GLU A 295 13.29 -7.01 -0.70
CA GLU A 295 13.53 -6.89 0.74
C GLU A 295 12.48 -7.66 1.56
N ALA A 296 11.20 -7.58 1.19
CA ALA A 296 10.13 -8.36 1.81
C ALA A 296 10.40 -9.87 1.74
N GLU A 297 10.83 -10.37 0.57
CA GLU A 297 11.21 -11.78 0.41
C GLU A 297 12.46 -12.13 1.25
N ARG A 298 13.49 -11.28 1.23
CA ARG A 298 14.72 -11.48 2.02
C ARG A 298 14.41 -11.62 3.50
N ARG A 299 13.54 -10.77 4.04
CA ARG A 299 13.07 -10.88 5.42
C ARG A 299 12.36 -12.21 5.65
N ALA A 300 11.44 -12.60 4.76
CA ALA A 300 10.70 -13.84 4.90
C ALA A 300 11.62 -15.08 4.93
N ARG A 301 12.71 -15.05 4.14
CA ARG A 301 13.77 -16.07 4.16
C ARG A 301 14.52 -16.09 5.49
N THR A 302 14.96 -14.93 5.98
CA THR A 302 15.70 -14.79 7.24
C THR A 302 14.88 -15.24 8.44
N GLU A 303 13.59 -14.88 8.47
CA GLU A 303 12.67 -15.24 9.55
C GLU A 303 12.07 -16.64 9.39
N LYS A 304 12.38 -17.34 8.29
CA LYS A 304 11.85 -18.67 7.97
C LYS A 304 10.32 -18.74 8.01
N VAL A 305 9.63 -17.78 7.39
CA VAL A 305 8.14 -17.76 7.33
C VAL A 305 7.62 -18.36 6.03
N GLY A 306 6.37 -18.81 6.02
CA GLY A 306 5.70 -19.37 4.83
C GLY A 306 6.48 -20.53 4.18
N ILE A 307 6.77 -20.39 2.88
CA ILE A 307 7.52 -21.40 2.10
C ILE A 307 8.98 -21.61 2.58
N TRP A 308 9.50 -20.73 3.44
CA TRP A 308 10.88 -20.72 3.92
C TRP A 308 11.09 -21.47 5.24
N ARG A 309 10.05 -22.12 5.79
CA ARG A 309 10.08 -22.80 7.12
C ARG A 309 11.01 -24.03 7.24
N LYS A 310 11.94 -24.23 6.30
CA LYS A 310 12.84 -25.38 6.26
C LYS A 310 14.15 -25.15 7.03
#